data_AF-A0A7K5PPP1-F1
#
_entry.id   AF-A0A7K5PPP1-F1
#
_cell.length_a   1.000
_cell.length_b   1.000
_cell.length_c   1.000
_cell.angle_alpha   90.00
_cell.angle_beta   90.00
_cell.angle_gamma   90.00
#
_symmetry.space_group_name_H-M   'P 1'
#
loop_
_entity.id
_entity.type
_entity.pdbx_description
1 polymer ?
#
loop_
_entity_poly.entity_id
_entity_poly.type
_entity_poly.pdbx_seq_one_letter_code
_entity_poly.pdbx_strand_id
1 'polypeptide(L)'
;SFYEELVSHGILKPLTAPVEGMVVREGSCNYVAPQGISSVVKYYLEQSGAEVSYEQHVTHISLRDGRWEVSRKAGPPEQFDVVILTMPVPQILQLQGDIVNCVFRFIQRKCKSEFPQLQATSHSSTFSANFFSFPLSAGKPFPWSLQLVWSRVVIIRFIHAASKHRPVWAESPEVGPSVVVHTTVTFGSEHLDSDPAEVQQVILSHLQRIVPSLPKPSSIKCQRWRYSQVTRAVPNCPGQMILHTQPLLICGGDGFTRSNFDGCIESAMSLAEAVKPHL
;
A
#
# COMPACT_ATOMS: atom_id res chain seq x y z
N SER A 1 19.41 -9.42 -7.64
CA SER A 1 18.57 -8.68 -6.66
C SER A 1 17.12 -8.66 -7.14
N PHE A 2 16.12 -8.40 -6.27
CA PHE A 2 14.70 -8.31 -6.69
C PHE A 2 14.47 -7.22 -7.76
N TYR A 3 15.24 -6.13 -7.73
CA TYR A 3 15.18 -5.09 -8.76
C TYR A 3 15.69 -5.58 -10.12
N GLU A 4 16.84 -6.27 -10.15
CA GLU A 4 17.39 -6.85 -11.39
C GLU A 4 16.42 -7.85 -12.02
N GLU A 5 15.81 -8.70 -11.19
CA GLU A 5 14.79 -9.66 -11.64
C GLU A 5 13.62 -8.93 -12.31
N LEU A 6 13.01 -7.96 -11.62
CA LEU A 6 11.88 -7.19 -12.15
C LEU A 6 12.24 -6.36 -13.39
N VAL A 7 13.48 -5.87 -13.49
CA VAL A 7 13.97 -5.16 -14.68
C VAL A 7 14.17 -6.12 -15.84
N SER A 8 14.76 -7.29 -15.61
CA SER A 8 14.99 -8.30 -16.65
C SER A 8 13.68 -8.82 -17.28
N HIS A 9 12.61 -8.89 -16.49
CA HIS A 9 11.26 -9.25 -16.95
C HIS A 9 10.44 -8.05 -17.45
N GLY A 10 11.03 -6.84 -17.49
CA GLY A 10 10.36 -5.63 -17.97
C GLY A 10 9.21 -5.12 -17.08
N ILE A 11 9.08 -5.65 -15.87
CA ILE A 11 8.09 -5.23 -14.86
C ILE A 11 8.46 -3.88 -14.28
N LEU A 12 9.76 -3.62 -14.08
CA LEU A 12 10.31 -2.32 -13.72
C LEU A 12 11.25 -1.79 -14.80
N LYS A 13 11.36 -0.46 -14.88
CA LYS A 13 12.36 0.24 -15.69
C LYS A 13 12.96 1.41 -14.90
N PRO A 14 14.24 1.76 -15.13
CA PRO A 14 14.82 2.97 -14.56
C PRO A 14 14.00 4.21 -14.94
N LEU A 15 13.82 5.11 -13.98
CA LEU A 15 13.12 6.37 -14.20
C LEU A 15 14.03 7.33 -14.97
N THR A 16 13.62 7.70 -16.17
CA THR A 16 14.33 8.66 -17.03
C THR A 16 13.65 10.03 -17.13
N ALA A 17 12.37 10.11 -16.76
CA ALA A 17 11.59 11.35 -16.83
C ALA A 17 11.94 12.31 -15.66
N PRO A 18 11.97 13.64 -15.90
CA PRO A 18 12.35 14.61 -14.88
C PRO A 18 11.30 14.71 -13.76
N VAL A 19 11.77 14.68 -12.52
CA VAL A 19 10.94 14.88 -11.32
C VAL A 19 11.28 16.22 -10.68
N GLU A 20 10.31 17.12 -10.66
CA GLU A 20 10.49 18.45 -10.07
C GLU A 20 10.40 18.39 -8.53
N GLY A 21 11.39 18.97 -7.86
CA GLY A 21 11.46 19.03 -6.39
C GLY A 21 11.96 17.76 -5.70
N MET A 22 12.45 16.76 -6.46
CA MET A 22 13.05 15.54 -5.90
C MET A 22 14.49 15.79 -5.46
N VAL A 23 14.79 15.39 -4.23
CA VAL A 23 16.17 15.36 -3.73
C VAL A 23 16.81 14.07 -4.23
N VAL A 24 17.70 14.19 -5.21
CA VAL A 24 18.50 13.06 -5.69
C VAL A 24 19.61 12.80 -4.67
N ARG A 25 19.67 11.58 -4.13
CA ARG A 25 20.79 11.14 -3.30
C ARG A 25 21.82 10.44 -4.19
N GLU A 26 23.09 10.72 -3.95
CA GLU A 26 24.18 10.04 -4.65
C GLU A 26 24.08 8.52 -4.43
N GLY A 27 24.23 7.74 -5.51
CA GLY A 27 24.06 6.29 -5.49
C GLY A 27 22.60 5.78 -5.47
N SER A 28 21.58 6.65 -5.48
CA SER A 28 20.17 6.21 -5.56
C SER A 28 19.70 6.07 -7.01
N CYS A 29 18.90 5.03 -7.28
CA CYS A 29 18.23 4.82 -8.56
C CYS A 29 16.72 4.71 -8.33
N ASN A 30 15.94 5.44 -9.12
CA ASN A 30 14.48 5.39 -9.07
C ASN A 30 13.95 4.51 -10.21
N TYR A 31 12.89 3.77 -9.94
CA TYR A 31 12.26 2.85 -10.89
C TYR A 31 10.79 3.17 -11.06
N VAL A 32 10.24 2.81 -12.22
CA VAL A 32 8.80 2.89 -12.52
C VAL A 32 8.31 1.57 -13.10
N ALA A 33 7.05 1.24 -12.84
CA ALA A 33 6.37 0.11 -13.46
C ALA A 33 5.57 0.59 -14.69
N PRO A 34 6.03 0.34 -15.92
CA PRO A 34 5.40 0.88 -17.13
C PRO A 34 3.96 0.39 -17.33
N GLN A 35 3.63 -0.80 -16.83
CA GLN A 35 2.28 -1.38 -16.87
C GLN A 35 1.44 -1.04 -15.62
N GLY A 36 1.93 -0.12 -14.77
CA GLY A 36 1.33 0.22 -13.48
C GLY A 36 1.89 -0.61 -12.33
N ILE A 37 1.96 -0.03 -11.13
CA ILE A 37 2.68 -0.63 -9.99
C ILE A 37 2.12 -1.99 -9.53
N SER A 38 0.83 -2.25 -9.80
CA SER A 38 0.21 -3.55 -9.51
C SER A 38 0.79 -4.71 -10.34
N SER A 39 1.48 -4.43 -11.45
CA SER A 39 2.18 -5.46 -12.24
C SER A 39 3.26 -6.19 -11.43
N VAL A 40 3.90 -5.53 -10.46
CA VAL A 40 4.86 -6.17 -9.56
C VAL A 40 4.19 -7.26 -8.72
N VAL A 41 3.02 -6.96 -8.16
CA VAL A 41 2.26 -7.92 -7.34
C VAL A 41 1.73 -9.07 -8.19
N LYS A 42 1.18 -8.76 -9.38
CA LYS A 42 0.69 -9.77 -10.32
C LYS A 42 1.78 -10.74 -10.74
N TYR A 43 2.97 -10.22 -11.06
CA TYR A 43 4.13 -11.05 -11.42
C TYR A 43 4.44 -12.08 -10.32
N TYR A 44 4.56 -11.67 -9.06
CA TYR A 44 4.86 -12.61 -7.98
C TYR A 44 3.71 -13.57 -7.64
N LEU A 45 2.44 -13.17 -7.81
CA LEU A 45 1.30 -14.08 -7.67
C LEU A 45 1.27 -15.14 -8.78
N GLU A 46 1.59 -14.76 -10.01
CA GLU A 46 1.72 -15.70 -11.14
C GLU A 46 2.90 -16.65 -10.94
N GLN A 47 4.06 -16.14 -10.50
CA GLN A 47 5.24 -16.97 -10.22
C GLN A 47 5.03 -17.95 -9.06
N SER A 48 4.21 -17.60 -8.06
CA SER A 48 3.95 -18.50 -6.93
C SER A 48 3.01 -19.65 -7.27
N GLY A 49 2.23 -19.54 -8.35
CA GLY A 49 1.19 -20.51 -8.70
C GLY A 49 0.06 -20.59 -7.67
N ALA A 50 -0.06 -19.61 -6.78
CA ALA A 50 -1.06 -19.61 -5.71
C ALA A 50 -2.48 -19.41 -6.25
N GLU A 51 -3.45 -20.09 -5.64
CA GLU A 51 -4.86 -19.81 -5.87
C GLU A 51 -5.27 -18.52 -5.15
N VAL A 52 -5.73 -17.52 -5.91
CA VAL A 52 -6.09 -16.20 -5.38
C VAL A 52 -7.60 -16.04 -5.34
N SER A 53 -8.17 -16.02 -4.13
CA SER A 53 -9.59 -15.77 -3.91
C SER A 53 -9.86 -14.32 -3.53
N TYR A 54 -10.56 -13.59 -4.40
CA TYR A 54 -11.00 -12.21 -4.13
C TYR A 54 -12.31 -12.18 -3.34
N GLU A 55 -12.63 -11.00 -2.78
CA GLU A 55 -13.86 -10.76 -2.00
C GLU A 55 -13.98 -11.63 -0.73
N GLN A 56 -12.88 -12.24 -0.29
CA GLN A 56 -12.80 -13.01 0.95
C GLN A 56 -12.32 -12.14 2.11
N HIS A 57 -13.27 -11.57 2.86
CA HIS A 57 -12.95 -10.79 4.06
C HIS A 57 -12.87 -11.69 5.29
N VAL A 58 -11.66 -11.99 5.75
CA VAL A 58 -11.43 -12.77 7.00
C VAL A 58 -11.90 -11.97 8.21
N THR A 59 -12.67 -12.60 9.09
CA THR A 59 -13.21 -11.97 10.32
C THR A 59 -12.78 -12.68 11.59
N HIS A 60 -12.61 -14.01 11.55
CA HIS A 60 -12.23 -14.82 12.71
C HIS A 60 -11.13 -15.81 12.37
N ILE A 61 -10.26 -16.08 13.34
CA ILE A 61 -9.26 -17.15 13.29
C ILE A 61 -9.29 -17.89 14.63
N SER A 62 -9.70 -19.15 14.61
CA SER A 62 -9.84 -20.01 15.79
C SER A 62 -9.03 -21.29 15.65
N LEU A 63 -8.56 -21.83 16.76
CA LEU A 63 -7.84 -23.11 16.76
C LEU A 63 -8.84 -24.25 16.96
N ARG A 64 -8.90 -25.17 15.99
CA ARG A 64 -9.81 -26.33 15.99
C ARG A 64 -9.04 -27.57 15.56
N ASP A 65 -9.05 -28.61 16.40
CA ASP A 65 -8.45 -29.92 16.11
C ASP A 65 -6.99 -29.84 15.58
N GLY A 66 -6.20 -28.93 16.15
CA GLY A 66 -4.79 -28.75 15.78
C GLY A 66 -4.56 -27.95 14.48
N ARG A 67 -5.60 -27.38 13.88
CA ARG A 67 -5.54 -26.53 12.67
C ARG A 67 -6.22 -25.18 12.87
N TRP A 68 -5.86 -24.21 12.04
CA TRP A 68 -6.51 -22.90 12.03
C TRP A 68 -7.79 -22.96 11.22
N GLU A 69 -8.92 -22.73 11.88
CA GLU A 69 -10.18 -22.47 11.23
C GLU A 69 -10.31 -20.96 10.97
N VAL A 70 -10.40 -20.58 9.70
CA VAL A 70 -10.47 -19.21 9.21
C VAL A 70 -11.88 -18.92 8.70
N SER A 71 -12.60 -18.05 9.41
CA SER A 71 -13.95 -17.63 9.02
C SER A 71 -13.93 -16.31 8.28
N ARG A 72 -14.83 -16.19 7.32
CA ARG A 72 -14.97 -15.04 6.42
C ARG A 72 -16.34 -14.40 6.60
N LYS A 73 -16.50 -13.17 6.10
CA LYS A 73 -17.78 -12.43 6.20
C LYS A 73 -18.93 -13.18 5.53
N ALA A 74 -18.66 -13.91 4.46
CA ALA A 74 -19.60 -14.76 3.76
C ALA A 74 -18.94 -16.10 3.41
N GLY A 75 -19.73 -17.16 3.35
CA GLY A 75 -19.26 -18.51 3.04
C GLY A 75 -18.85 -19.32 4.28
N PRO A 76 -18.62 -20.64 4.12
CA PRO A 76 -18.20 -21.52 5.20
C PRO A 76 -16.77 -21.22 5.66
N PRO A 77 -16.40 -21.58 6.91
CA PRO A 77 -15.02 -21.53 7.35
C PRO A 77 -14.15 -22.56 6.61
N GLU A 78 -12.86 -22.29 6.52
CA GLU A 78 -11.86 -23.18 5.93
C GLU A 78 -10.74 -23.48 6.93
N GLN A 79 -10.07 -24.63 6.78
CA GLN A 79 -9.01 -25.06 7.69
C GLN A 79 -7.64 -25.03 7.03
N PHE A 80 -6.65 -24.53 7.76
CA PHE A 80 -5.27 -24.37 7.30
C PHE A 80 -4.26 -24.82 8.37
N ASP A 81 -3.14 -25.40 7.94
CA ASP A 81 -2.03 -25.80 8.83
C ASP A 81 -1.16 -24.60 9.23
N VAL A 82 -1.07 -23.59 8.35
CA VAL A 82 -0.30 -22.36 8.54
C VAL A 82 -1.14 -21.17 8.09
N VAL A 83 -1.13 -20.09 8.88
CA VAL A 83 -1.77 -18.83 8.51
C VAL A 83 -0.75 -17.68 8.60
N ILE A 84 -0.61 -16.94 7.49
CA ILE A 84 0.25 -15.77 7.36
C ILE A 84 -0.62 -14.53 7.15
N LEU A 85 -0.49 -13.52 8.01
CA LEU A 85 -1.25 -12.27 7.94
C LEU A 85 -0.35 -11.12 7.46
N THR A 86 -0.71 -10.49 6.35
CA THR A 86 0.07 -9.39 5.75
C THR A 86 -0.71 -8.08 5.62
N MET A 87 -1.93 -8.02 6.18
CA MET A 87 -2.71 -6.78 6.21
C MET A 87 -2.19 -5.82 7.30
N PRO A 88 -2.44 -4.50 7.19
CA PRO A 88 -2.08 -3.52 8.20
C PRO A 88 -2.40 -3.97 9.64
N VAL A 89 -1.46 -3.73 10.56
CA VAL A 89 -1.56 -4.16 11.97
C VAL A 89 -2.91 -3.78 12.62
N PRO A 90 -3.48 -2.57 12.43
CA PRO A 90 -4.79 -2.26 12.98
C PRO A 90 -5.92 -3.19 12.53
N GLN A 91 -5.83 -3.77 11.32
CA GLN A 91 -6.80 -4.75 10.82
C GLN A 91 -6.58 -6.13 11.43
N ILE A 92 -5.33 -6.52 11.70
CA ILE A 92 -5.02 -7.74 12.47
C ILE A 92 -5.64 -7.66 13.86
N LEU A 93 -5.53 -6.50 14.52
CA LEU A 93 -6.10 -6.27 15.85
C LEU A 93 -7.64 -6.25 15.89
N GLN A 94 -8.30 -6.16 14.73
CA GLN A 94 -9.77 -6.22 14.61
C GLN A 94 -10.30 -7.65 14.43
N LEU A 95 -9.42 -8.63 14.18
CA LEU A 95 -9.83 -10.03 14.04
C LEU A 95 -10.33 -10.61 15.36
N GLN A 96 -11.28 -11.53 15.25
CA GLN A 96 -11.92 -12.20 16.39
C GLN A 96 -11.50 -13.68 16.47
N GLY A 97 -11.85 -14.34 17.58
CA GLY A 97 -11.48 -15.75 17.84
C GLY A 97 -10.20 -15.90 18.67
N ASP A 98 -9.59 -17.08 18.59
CA ASP A 98 -8.42 -17.44 19.42
C ASP A 98 -7.17 -16.62 19.09
N ILE A 99 -7.10 -15.99 17.91
CA ILE A 99 -6.04 -15.02 17.57
C ILE A 99 -5.94 -13.89 18.59
N VAL A 100 -7.04 -13.41 19.17
CA VAL A 100 -7.04 -12.35 20.19
C VAL A 100 -6.19 -12.77 21.39
N ASN A 101 -6.36 -14.02 21.83
CA ASN A 101 -5.58 -14.60 22.93
C ASN A 101 -4.12 -14.84 22.52
N CYS A 102 -3.84 -15.16 21.25
CA CYS A 102 -2.47 -15.33 20.76
C CYS A 102 -1.71 -14.00 20.76
N VAL A 103 -2.33 -12.93 20.24
CA VAL A 103 -1.80 -11.56 20.30
C VAL A 103 -1.59 -11.16 21.75
N PHE A 104 -2.60 -11.29 22.60
CA PHE A 104 -2.49 -10.93 24.03
C PHE A 104 -1.33 -11.65 24.73
N ARG A 105 -1.19 -12.98 24.52
CA ARG A 105 -0.08 -13.78 25.08
C ARG A 105 1.28 -13.33 24.57
N PHE A 106 1.40 -12.98 23.29
CA PHE A 106 2.64 -12.44 22.73
C PHE A 106 3.04 -11.13 23.43
N ILE A 107 2.08 -10.20 23.56
CA ILE A 107 2.28 -8.91 24.24
C ILE A 107 2.75 -9.13 25.67
N GLN A 108 2.06 -9.97 26.44
CA GLN A 108 2.44 -10.24 27.83
C GLN A 108 3.86 -10.79 27.97
N ARG A 109 4.31 -11.64 27.04
CA ARG A 109 5.63 -12.28 27.09
C ARG A 109 6.77 -11.33 26.71
N LYS A 110 6.59 -10.57 25.63
CA LYS A 110 7.65 -9.75 25.03
C LYS A 110 7.62 -8.28 25.47
N CYS A 111 6.47 -7.80 25.93
CA CYS A 111 6.20 -6.40 26.24
C CYS A 111 5.63 -6.27 27.67
N LYS A 112 6.37 -6.78 28.69
CA LYS A 112 5.97 -6.81 30.12
C LYS A 112 5.49 -5.46 30.70
N SER A 113 5.67 -4.34 29.98
CA SER A 113 5.20 -2.99 30.35
C SER A 113 4.58 -2.18 29.19
N GLU A 114 4.26 -2.78 28.02
CA GLU A 114 4.04 -2.00 26.78
C GLU A 114 2.80 -2.43 25.97
N PHE A 115 1.69 -2.78 26.64
CA PHE A 115 0.38 -2.96 25.98
C PHE A 115 -0.01 -1.80 25.03
N PRO A 116 0.31 -0.51 25.33
CA PRO A 116 0.03 0.59 24.41
C PRO A 116 0.82 0.56 23.10
N GLN A 117 1.88 -0.27 22.96
CA GLN A 117 2.83 -0.15 21.84
C GLN A 117 2.45 -0.90 20.56
N LEU A 118 1.60 -1.92 20.63
CA LEU A 118 0.96 -2.49 19.43
C LEU A 118 -0.19 -1.63 18.92
N GLN A 119 -0.84 -0.86 19.79
CA GLN A 119 -1.64 0.30 19.37
C GLN A 119 -0.75 1.45 18.84
N ALA A 120 0.52 1.50 19.25
CA ALA A 120 1.49 2.51 18.79
C ALA A 120 2.16 2.18 17.45
N THR A 121 1.70 1.18 16.69
CA THR A 121 1.93 1.22 15.24
C THR A 121 1.13 2.37 14.66
N SER A 122 1.68 3.56 14.79
CA SER A 122 1.14 4.74 14.16
C SER A 122 1.35 4.56 12.67
N HIS A 123 0.25 4.47 11.93
CA HIS A 123 0.27 4.77 10.52
C HIS A 123 0.05 6.29 10.41
N SER A 124 0.73 6.97 9.50
CA SER A 124 0.32 8.32 9.12
C SER A 124 -1.09 8.21 8.57
N SER A 125 -1.99 8.94 9.22
CA SER A 125 -3.38 9.05 8.84
C SER A 125 -3.47 9.63 7.44
N THR A 126 -3.94 8.80 6.52
CA THR A 126 -4.68 9.11 5.31
C THR A 126 -4.09 10.12 4.33
N PHE A 127 -3.87 9.64 3.11
CA PHE A 127 -3.90 10.47 1.93
C PHE A 127 -5.06 10.01 1.04
N SER A 128 -5.70 10.93 0.33
CA SER A 128 -6.52 10.55 -0.81
C SER A 128 -5.69 10.61 -2.08
N ALA A 129 -5.65 9.50 -2.80
CA ALA A 129 -5.12 9.46 -4.15
C ALA A 129 -6.29 9.73 -5.11
N ASN A 130 -6.24 10.86 -5.81
CA ASN A 130 -7.26 11.22 -6.78
C ASN A 130 -6.72 11.04 -8.18
N PHE A 131 -7.40 10.19 -8.94
CA PHE A 131 -7.11 9.90 -10.32
C PHE A 131 -8.03 10.74 -11.18
N PHE A 132 -7.45 11.66 -11.95
CA PHE A 132 -8.16 12.47 -12.93
C PHE A 132 -7.76 11.98 -14.31
N SER A 133 -8.74 11.59 -15.11
CA SER A 133 -8.53 11.33 -16.54
C SER A 133 -9.09 12.50 -17.33
N PHE A 134 -8.42 12.88 -18.41
CA PHE A 134 -8.84 13.98 -19.26
C PHE A 134 -9.10 13.48 -20.70
N PRO A 135 -9.94 14.18 -21.47
CA PRO A 135 -10.13 13.87 -22.89
C PRO A 135 -8.81 13.99 -23.69
N LEU A 136 -8.71 13.28 -24.82
CA LEU A 136 -7.57 13.39 -25.76
C LEU A 136 -7.33 14.81 -26.25
N SER A 137 -8.40 15.60 -26.41
CA SER A 137 -8.33 17.03 -26.79
C SER A 137 -7.62 17.92 -25.77
N ALA A 138 -7.36 17.43 -24.55
CA ALA A 138 -6.60 18.14 -23.53
C ALA A 138 -5.11 18.32 -23.88
N GLY A 139 -4.58 17.57 -24.86
CA GLY A 139 -3.18 17.63 -25.26
C GLY A 139 -2.22 17.21 -24.15
N LYS A 140 -1.15 18.00 -23.92
CA LYS A 140 -0.16 17.79 -22.85
C LYS A 140 -0.28 18.89 -21.79
N PRO A 141 -1.23 18.79 -20.84
CA PRO A 141 -1.51 19.87 -19.90
C PRO A 141 -0.42 20.13 -18.85
N PHE A 142 0.58 19.25 -18.72
CA PHE A 142 1.64 19.37 -17.71
C PHE A 142 3.03 19.46 -18.35
N PRO A 143 3.91 20.38 -17.91
CA PRO A 143 5.29 20.45 -18.38
C PRO A 143 6.19 19.37 -17.76
N TRP A 144 5.95 18.98 -16.50
CA TRP A 144 6.66 17.93 -15.75
C TRP A 144 5.93 16.58 -15.78
N SER A 145 6.56 15.52 -15.26
CA SER A 145 5.98 14.17 -15.13
C SER A 145 5.60 13.83 -13.68
N LEU A 146 6.35 14.36 -12.71
CA LEU A 146 5.99 14.40 -11.29
C LEU A 146 6.42 15.75 -10.71
N GLN A 147 5.56 16.39 -9.92
CA GLN A 147 5.87 17.59 -9.15
C GLN A 147 5.62 17.36 -7.67
N LEU A 148 6.67 17.54 -6.86
CA LEU A 148 6.57 17.58 -5.40
C LEU A 148 6.21 19.01 -4.96
N VAL A 149 5.11 19.15 -4.24
CA VAL A 149 4.65 20.44 -3.73
C VAL A 149 5.07 20.58 -2.27
N TRP A 150 6.01 21.50 -2.03
CA TRP A 150 6.57 21.80 -0.72
C TRP A 150 5.96 23.10 -0.16
N SER A 151 4.64 23.21 -0.15
CA SER A 151 3.94 24.35 0.46
C SER A 151 3.13 23.91 1.68
N ARG A 152 3.26 24.64 2.78
CA ARG A 152 2.48 24.40 4.02
C ARG A 152 1.01 24.85 3.90
N VAL A 153 0.66 25.55 2.82
CA VAL A 153 -0.68 26.13 2.59
C VAL A 153 -1.47 25.29 1.57
N VAL A 154 -0.83 24.30 0.94
CA VAL A 154 -1.43 23.51 -0.13
C VAL A 154 -1.74 22.11 0.39
N ILE A 155 -3.00 21.70 0.27
CA ILE A 155 -3.47 20.37 0.68
C ILE A 155 -2.93 19.24 -0.20
N ILE A 156 -2.27 19.56 -1.31
CA ILE A 156 -1.66 18.64 -2.27
C ILE A 156 -0.17 18.50 -1.97
N ARG A 157 0.30 17.27 -1.80
CA ARG A 157 1.69 16.93 -1.50
C ARG A 157 2.49 16.59 -2.75
N PHE A 158 1.90 15.86 -3.68
CA PHE A 158 2.52 15.61 -4.97
C PHE A 158 1.49 15.38 -6.07
N ILE A 159 1.89 15.69 -7.29
CA ILE A 159 1.10 15.50 -8.50
C ILE A 159 1.91 14.67 -9.49
N HIS A 160 1.35 13.55 -9.92
CA HIS A 160 1.97 12.62 -10.86
C HIS A 160 1.19 12.58 -12.16
N ALA A 161 1.79 13.08 -13.26
CA ALA A 161 1.26 12.91 -14.60
C ALA A 161 1.58 11.49 -15.08
N ALA A 162 0.73 10.54 -14.70
CA ALA A 162 0.93 9.11 -14.90
C ALA A 162 1.13 8.73 -16.38
N SER A 163 0.54 9.50 -17.31
CA SER A 163 0.71 9.30 -18.75
C SER A 163 2.14 9.52 -19.24
N LYS A 164 3.00 10.28 -18.54
CA LYS A 164 4.40 10.47 -18.95
C LYS A 164 5.37 9.37 -18.49
N HIS A 165 4.98 8.59 -17.48
CA HIS A 165 5.81 7.52 -16.90
C HIS A 165 5.46 6.13 -17.43
N ARG A 166 4.43 6.02 -18.26
CA ARG A 166 3.91 4.74 -18.77
C ARG A 166 3.84 4.75 -20.31
N PRO A 167 4.97 4.48 -21.00
CA PRO A 167 5.06 4.62 -22.45
C PRO A 167 3.99 3.83 -23.22
N VAL A 168 3.62 2.64 -22.72
CA VAL A 168 2.58 1.79 -23.32
C VAL A 168 1.22 2.50 -23.44
N TRP A 169 0.89 3.38 -22.48
CA TRP A 169 -0.36 4.14 -22.47
C TRP A 169 -0.20 5.59 -22.95
N ALA A 170 1.04 6.09 -22.97
CA ALA A 170 1.39 7.44 -23.42
C ALA A 170 1.29 7.62 -24.94
N GLU A 171 1.52 6.53 -25.68
CA GLU A 171 1.57 6.51 -27.15
C GLU A 171 0.26 6.02 -27.77
N SER A 172 -0.72 5.59 -26.96
CA SER A 172 -2.02 5.19 -27.47
C SER A 172 -2.83 6.43 -27.88
N PRO A 173 -3.28 6.53 -29.15
CA PRO A 173 -4.10 7.64 -29.62
C PRO A 173 -5.52 7.64 -29.01
N GLU A 174 -5.87 6.62 -28.23
CA GLU A 174 -7.18 6.45 -27.59
C GLU A 174 -7.18 6.82 -26.10
N VAL A 175 -6.00 7.01 -25.50
CA VAL A 175 -5.86 7.23 -24.05
C VAL A 175 -5.47 8.68 -23.76
N GLY A 176 -6.41 9.43 -23.18
CA GLY A 176 -6.15 10.79 -22.72
C GLY A 176 -5.22 10.84 -21.50
N PRO A 177 -4.66 12.01 -21.17
CA PRO A 177 -3.71 12.13 -20.07
C PRO A 177 -4.39 11.84 -18.73
N SER A 178 -3.61 11.33 -17.78
CA SER A 178 -4.09 11.07 -16.41
C SER A 178 -3.15 11.65 -15.36
N VAL A 179 -3.74 12.09 -14.27
CA VAL A 179 -3.03 12.63 -13.11
C VAL A 179 -3.44 11.92 -11.85
N VAL A 180 -2.45 11.61 -11.02
CA VAL A 180 -2.64 11.16 -9.65
C VAL A 180 -2.22 12.28 -8.72
N VAL A 181 -3.13 12.74 -7.87
CA VAL A 181 -2.85 13.73 -6.83
C VAL A 181 -2.87 13.05 -5.47
N HIS A 182 -1.83 13.24 -4.68
CA HIS A 182 -1.83 12.86 -3.26
C HIS A 182 -1.95 14.11 -2.40
N THR A 183 -2.80 14.04 -1.38
CA THR A 183 -3.00 15.14 -0.43
C THR A 183 -1.87 15.25 0.58
N THR A 184 -1.98 16.08 1.61
CA THR A 184 -1.16 16.05 2.84
C THR A 184 -1.75 15.05 3.86
N VAL A 185 -0.93 14.60 4.83
CA VAL A 185 -1.37 13.71 5.93
C VAL A 185 -2.47 14.40 6.73
N THR A 186 -2.25 15.67 7.05
CA THR A 186 -3.19 16.51 7.81
C THR A 186 -4.55 16.56 7.13
N PHE A 187 -4.59 16.89 5.83
CA PHE A 187 -5.85 16.97 5.10
C PHE A 187 -6.57 15.62 5.05
N GLY A 188 -5.88 14.52 4.73
CA GLY A 188 -6.54 13.23 4.67
C GLY A 188 -7.01 12.75 6.05
N SER A 189 -6.35 13.15 7.14
CA SER A 189 -6.80 12.87 8.50
C SER A 189 -8.10 13.59 8.83
N GLU A 190 -8.18 14.88 8.51
CA GLU A 190 -9.37 15.72 8.74
C GLU A 190 -10.59 15.26 7.93
N HIS A 191 -10.36 14.70 6.73
CA HIS A 191 -11.40 14.30 5.79
C HIS A 191 -11.59 12.78 5.66
N LEU A 192 -11.06 11.98 6.59
CA LEU A 192 -11.07 10.52 6.50
C LEU A 192 -12.51 9.95 6.39
N ASP A 193 -13.43 10.50 7.17
CA ASP A 193 -14.82 10.07 7.25
C ASP A 193 -15.78 11.01 6.50
N SER A 194 -15.26 12.02 5.77
CA SER A 194 -16.04 12.90 4.89
C SER A 194 -16.58 12.16 3.66
N ASP A 195 -17.58 12.75 3.00
CA ASP A 195 -18.10 12.27 1.72
C ASP A 195 -17.00 12.34 0.63
N PRO A 196 -16.68 11.21 -0.04
CA PRO A 196 -15.73 11.18 -1.15
C PRO A 196 -16.01 12.22 -2.25
N ALA A 197 -17.28 12.54 -2.52
CA ALA A 197 -17.65 13.52 -3.55
C ALA A 197 -17.24 14.94 -3.14
N GLU A 198 -17.45 15.32 -1.89
CA GLU A 198 -17.03 16.62 -1.34
C GLU A 198 -15.49 16.75 -1.35
N VAL A 199 -14.80 15.70 -0.87
CA VAL A 199 -13.33 15.66 -0.84
C VAL A 199 -12.74 15.78 -2.24
N GLN A 200 -13.37 15.16 -3.24
CA GLN A 200 -12.97 15.30 -4.65
C GLN A 200 -13.01 16.73 -5.14
N GLN A 201 -14.09 17.46 -4.84
CA GLN A 201 -14.26 18.84 -5.31
C GLN A 201 -13.23 19.78 -4.68
N VAL A 202 -12.95 19.59 -3.38
CA VAL A 202 -11.90 20.36 -2.69
C VAL A 202 -10.55 20.13 -3.36
N ILE A 203 -10.17 18.87 -3.60
CA ILE A 203 -8.88 18.53 -4.21
C ILE A 203 -8.78 19.03 -5.64
N LEU A 204 -9.84 18.91 -6.44
CA LEU A 204 -9.89 19.42 -7.81
C LEU A 204 -9.73 20.94 -7.85
N SER A 205 -10.40 21.66 -6.95
CA SER A 205 -10.30 23.12 -6.85
C SER A 205 -8.87 23.56 -6.51
N HIS A 206 -8.20 22.86 -5.60
CA HIS A 206 -6.79 23.12 -5.29
C HIS A 206 -5.86 22.75 -6.46
N LEU A 207 -6.12 21.65 -7.17
CA LEU A 207 -5.35 21.26 -8.34
C LEU A 207 -5.45 22.32 -9.46
N GLN A 208 -6.64 22.85 -9.71
CA GLN A 208 -6.87 23.94 -10.67
C GLN A 208 -6.14 25.23 -10.28
N ARG A 209 -5.95 25.51 -8.99
CA ARG A 209 -5.14 26.66 -8.56
C ARG A 209 -3.64 26.47 -8.85
N ILE A 210 -3.15 25.23 -8.80
CA ILE A 210 -1.76 24.89 -9.12
C ILE A 210 -1.56 24.85 -10.64
N VAL A 211 -2.55 24.34 -11.37
CA VAL A 211 -2.54 24.22 -12.83
C VAL A 211 -3.80 24.90 -13.40
N PRO A 212 -3.80 26.25 -13.56
CA PRO A 212 -4.99 26.99 -14.00
C PRO A 212 -5.51 26.61 -15.38
N SER A 213 -4.65 26.09 -16.25
CA SER A 213 -4.99 25.60 -17.59
C SER A 213 -5.60 24.20 -17.60
N LEU A 214 -5.85 23.60 -16.43
CA LEU A 214 -6.34 22.24 -16.33
C LEU A 214 -7.77 22.12 -16.90
N PRO A 215 -8.00 21.26 -17.92
CA PRO A 215 -9.34 21.05 -18.45
C PRO A 215 -10.23 20.31 -17.46
N LYS A 216 -11.54 20.29 -17.74
CA LYS A 216 -12.48 19.49 -16.94
C LYS A 216 -12.14 17.99 -17.10
N PRO A 217 -11.99 17.23 -16.01
CA PRO A 217 -11.74 15.79 -16.09
C PRO A 217 -12.95 15.06 -16.69
N SER A 218 -12.69 14.05 -17.51
CA SER A 218 -13.71 13.14 -18.05
C SER A 218 -14.11 12.06 -17.04
N SER A 219 -13.19 11.68 -16.16
CA SER A 219 -13.46 10.78 -15.03
C SER A 219 -12.62 11.16 -13.83
N ILE A 220 -13.18 10.90 -12.65
CA ILE A 220 -12.48 11.12 -11.38
C ILE A 220 -12.69 9.90 -10.49
N LYS A 221 -11.61 9.33 -9.97
CA LYS A 221 -11.65 8.28 -8.95
C LYS A 221 -10.91 8.74 -7.70
N CYS A 222 -11.59 8.75 -6.57
CA CYS A 222 -11.01 9.05 -5.27
C CYS A 222 -10.73 7.75 -4.52
N GLN A 223 -9.48 7.53 -4.11
CA GLN A 223 -9.11 6.42 -3.26
C GLN A 223 -8.68 6.94 -1.89
N ARG A 224 -9.37 6.52 -0.83
CA ARG A 224 -8.98 6.79 0.56
C ARG A 224 -8.04 5.70 1.07
N TRP A 225 -6.94 6.12 1.70
CA TRP A 225 -5.96 5.20 2.31
C TRP A 225 -5.91 5.39 3.82
N ARG A 226 -6.85 4.78 4.57
CA ARG A 226 -6.90 4.89 6.05
C ARG A 226 -5.56 4.51 6.71
N TYR A 227 -4.89 3.49 6.16
CA TYR A 227 -3.56 3.05 6.57
C TYR A 227 -2.60 3.30 5.40
N SER A 228 -1.97 4.47 5.37
CA SER A 228 -1.19 4.90 4.19
C SER A 228 0.29 4.53 4.26
N GLN A 229 0.96 4.90 5.36
CA GLN A 229 2.37 4.59 5.61
C GLN A 229 2.57 4.42 7.12
N VAL A 230 3.47 3.53 7.50
CA VAL A 230 3.91 3.29 8.87
C VAL A 230 4.85 4.42 9.28
N THR A 231 4.49 5.17 10.31
CA THR A 231 5.36 6.16 10.95
C THR A 231 6.12 5.58 12.13
N ARG A 232 5.58 4.53 12.75
CA ARG A 232 6.24 3.75 13.80
C ARG A 232 5.95 2.26 13.59
N ALA A 233 7.01 1.49 13.33
CA ALA A 233 6.92 0.04 13.21
C ALA A 233 6.70 -0.63 14.58
N VAL A 234 6.22 -1.87 14.56
CA VAL A 234 6.10 -2.71 15.76
C VAL A 234 7.49 -2.87 16.40
N PRO A 235 7.67 -2.49 17.66
CA PRO A 235 8.97 -2.62 18.33
C PRO A 235 9.36 -4.09 18.50
N ASN A 236 10.65 -4.37 18.43
CA ASN A 236 11.25 -5.68 18.73
C ASN A 236 10.76 -6.86 17.85
N CYS A 237 10.12 -6.57 16.72
CA CYS A 237 9.57 -7.57 15.79
C CYS A 237 10.05 -7.29 14.36
N PRO A 238 11.36 -7.43 14.05
CA PRO A 238 11.91 -7.05 12.76
C PRO A 238 11.38 -7.99 11.65
N GLY A 239 10.56 -7.44 10.77
CA GLY A 239 10.04 -8.15 9.60
C GLY A 239 8.82 -9.05 9.86
N GLN A 240 8.64 -9.58 11.08
CA GLN A 240 7.52 -10.47 11.39
C GLN A 240 7.25 -10.57 12.89
N MET A 241 6.08 -11.14 13.24
CA MET A 241 5.71 -11.57 14.58
C MET A 241 5.01 -12.94 14.56
N ILE A 242 5.61 -13.94 15.21
CA ILE A 242 5.00 -15.26 15.46
C ILE A 242 4.02 -15.15 16.63
N LEU A 243 2.73 -15.33 16.35
CA LEU A 243 1.64 -15.32 17.32
C LEU A 243 1.41 -16.71 17.94
N HIS A 244 1.68 -17.77 17.18
CA HIS A 244 1.55 -19.16 17.61
C HIS A 244 2.50 -20.05 16.82
N THR A 245 3.11 -21.05 17.46
CA THR A 245 4.17 -21.87 16.86
C THR A 245 3.68 -23.18 16.24
N GLN A 246 2.61 -23.79 16.75
CA GLN A 246 2.12 -25.07 16.21
C GLN A 246 0.62 -25.27 16.51
N PRO A 247 -0.28 -25.11 15.52
CA PRO A 247 -0.02 -24.71 14.13
C PRO A 247 0.50 -23.27 14.02
N LEU A 248 1.26 -22.95 12.96
CA LEU A 248 1.92 -21.65 12.83
C LEU A 248 0.89 -20.55 12.50
N LEU A 249 0.88 -19.49 13.31
CA LEU A 249 0.19 -18.23 13.02
C LEU A 249 1.20 -17.11 13.13
N ILE A 250 1.43 -16.40 12.04
CA ILE A 250 2.48 -15.38 11.92
C ILE A 250 1.94 -14.16 11.16
N CYS A 251 2.41 -12.98 11.53
CA CYS A 251 2.11 -11.75 10.80
C CYS A 251 3.38 -11.03 10.33
N GLY A 252 3.25 -10.29 9.23
CA GLY A 252 4.29 -9.46 8.64
C GLY A 252 3.67 -8.34 7.81
N GLY A 253 4.48 -7.68 7.00
CA GLY A 253 4.13 -6.48 6.24
C GLY A 253 4.91 -5.25 6.70
N ASP A 254 4.54 -4.11 6.12
CA ASP A 254 5.22 -2.82 6.36
C ASP A 254 5.20 -2.39 7.83
N GLY A 255 4.16 -2.78 8.59
CA GLY A 255 4.04 -2.54 10.03
C GLY A 255 5.21 -3.10 10.85
N PHE A 256 5.96 -4.05 10.32
CA PHE A 256 7.10 -4.70 10.98
C PHE A 256 8.46 -4.24 10.42
N THR A 257 8.45 -3.36 9.42
CA THR A 257 9.64 -2.78 8.78
C THR A 257 9.43 -1.29 8.51
N ARG A 258 9.01 -0.93 7.28
CA ARG A 258 8.77 0.42 6.77
C ARG A 258 7.92 0.36 5.50
N SER A 259 7.16 1.41 5.21
CA SER A 259 6.26 1.46 4.04
C SER A 259 6.98 1.85 2.75
N ASN A 260 7.90 1.01 2.30
CA ASN A 260 8.48 1.05 0.95
C ASN A 260 8.71 -0.36 0.41
N PHE A 261 9.10 -0.47 -0.87
CA PHE A 261 9.27 -1.76 -1.53
C PHE A 261 10.30 -2.66 -0.81
N ASP A 262 11.44 -2.10 -0.42
CA ASP A 262 12.48 -2.85 0.30
C ASP A 262 11.99 -3.34 1.68
N GLY A 263 11.21 -2.53 2.39
CA GLY A 263 10.60 -2.92 3.65
C GLY A 263 9.65 -4.10 3.50
N CYS A 264 8.88 -4.14 2.41
CA CYS A 264 8.04 -5.30 2.08
C CYS A 264 8.89 -6.55 1.77
N ILE A 265 10.00 -6.41 1.02
CA ILE A 265 10.92 -7.52 0.74
C ILE A 265 11.53 -8.06 2.03
N GLU A 266 12.05 -7.19 2.89
CA GLU A 266 12.66 -7.58 4.17
C GLU A 266 11.67 -8.36 5.05
N SER A 267 10.43 -7.89 5.12
CA SER A 267 9.37 -8.60 5.84
C SER A 267 9.05 -9.95 5.20
N ALA A 268 8.89 -10.01 3.88
CA ALA A 268 8.58 -11.25 3.16
C ALA A 268 9.69 -12.31 3.33
N MET A 269 10.96 -11.91 3.25
CA MET A 269 12.10 -12.81 3.48
C MET A 269 12.11 -13.33 4.93
N SER A 270 11.84 -12.46 5.91
CA SER A 270 11.73 -12.86 7.31
C SER A 270 10.58 -13.85 7.55
N LEU A 271 9.42 -13.63 6.91
CA LEU A 271 8.30 -14.56 6.93
C LEU A 271 8.66 -15.92 6.30
N ALA A 272 9.29 -15.92 5.12
CA ALA A 272 9.65 -17.15 4.42
C ALA A 272 10.58 -18.05 5.26
N GLU A 273 11.61 -17.46 5.88
CA GLU A 273 12.52 -18.19 6.77
C GLU A 273 11.81 -18.73 8.01
N ALA A 274 10.86 -17.97 8.58
CA ALA A 274 10.09 -18.42 9.73
C ALA A 274 9.07 -19.52 9.40
N VAL A 275 8.54 -19.55 8.16
CA VAL A 275 7.55 -20.53 7.71
C VAL A 275 8.20 -21.84 7.27
N LYS A 276 9.40 -21.79 6.69
CA LYS A 276 10.11 -22.95 6.13
C LYS A 276 10.17 -24.20 7.03
N PRO A 277 10.37 -24.12 8.36
CA PRO A 277 10.38 -25.30 9.23
C PRO A 277 9.01 -25.92 9.49
N HIS A 278 7.93 -25.28 9.03
CA HIS A 278 6.54 -25.70 9.21
C HIS A 278 5.90 -26.26 7.93
N LEU A 279 6.64 -26.29 6.82
CA LEU A 279 6.28 -26.92 5.54
C LEU A 279 6.95 -28.29 5.42
#